data_AF-A0A831NPE7-F1
#
_entry.id   AF-A0A831NPE7-F1
#
_cell.length_a   1.000
_cell.length_b   1.000
_cell.length_c   1.000
_cell.angle_alpha   90.00
_cell.angle_beta   90.00
_cell.angle_gamma   90.00
#
_symmetry.space_group_name_H-M   'P 1'
#
loop_
_entity.id
_entity.type
_entity.pdbx_description
1 polymer ?
#
loop_
_entity_poly.entity_id
_entity_poly.type
_entity_poly.pdbx_seq_one_letter_code
_entity_poly.pdbx_strand_id
1 'polypeptide(L)'
;MSKEKLTVGGKLRGKTIREVIRLSNGWLLVKTDDSKSPADFKVRTVWRLKPRIRFFTPKHAHFAIDFYGKLCANREKALKVFNAIIEVWHGEPVEKVLERYENEAKGLPGYDLEYILYALKWILEQEDINFRGRPERKQRELDEILNRVGVKTPAGRKGSELAISLFCDILSGTHPVEAFMRANLDVVPRKRG
;
A
#
# COMPACT_ATOMS: atom_id res chain seq x y z
N MET A 1 -35.55 -3.97 -6.88
CA MET A 1 -34.59 -3.64 -5.79
C MET A 1 -33.26 -3.22 -6.41
N SER A 2 -32.89 -1.94 -6.27
CA SER A 2 -31.73 -1.34 -6.92
C SER A 2 -30.43 -2.02 -6.50
N LYS A 3 -29.57 -2.33 -7.47
CA LYS A 3 -28.19 -2.74 -7.21
C LYS A 3 -27.47 -1.49 -6.72
N GLU A 4 -27.20 -1.35 -5.42
CA GLU A 4 -26.18 -0.40 -4.93
C GLU A 4 -24.84 -0.84 -5.51
N LYS A 5 -24.56 -0.37 -6.73
CA LYS A 5 -23.24 -0.46 -7.35
C LYS A 5 -22.47 0.76 -6.89
N LEU A 6 -21.29 0.54 -6.31
CA LEU A 6 -20.32 1.62 -6.17
C LEU A 6 -19.88 2.00 -7.58
N THR A 7 -20.22 3.22 -7.99
CA THR A 7 -19.90 3.79 -9.29
C THR A 7 -19.18 5.11 -9.11
N VAL A 8 -18.34 5.46 -10.07
CA VAL A 8 -17.70 6.79 -10.16
C VAL A 8 -18.80 7.87 -10.14
N GLY A 9 -18.56 8.96 -9.41
CA GLY A 9 -19.53 10.02 -9.14
C GLY A 9 -20.55 9.70 -8.04
N GLY A 10 -20.66 8.44 -7.62
CA GLY A 10 -21.47 8.04 -6.46
C GLY A 10 -20.87 8.49 -5.13
N LYS A 11 -21.53 8.16 -4.02
CA LYS A 11 -21.04 8.48 -2.66
C LYS A 11 -20.76 7.23 -1.84
N LEU A 12 -19.66 7.24 -1.09
CA LEU A 12 -19.35 6.27 -0.04
C LEU A 12 -19.14 7.03 1.27
N ARG A 13 -20.03 6.83 2.26
CA ARG A 13 -20.04 7.60 3.53
C ARG A 13 -20.01 9.12 3.31
N GLY A 14 -20.78 9.60 2.35
CA GLY A 14 -20.88 11.03 2.04
C GLY A 14 -19.70 11.61 1.23
N LYS A 15 -18.65 10.83 0.94
CA LYS A 15 -17.53 11.22 0.09
C LYS A 15 -17.73 10.76 -1.34
N THR A 16 -17.38 11.60 -2.32
CA THR A 16 -17.51 11.28 -3.75
C THR A 16 -16.52 10.18 -4.12
N ILE A 17 -16.98 9.23 -4.93
CA ILE A 17 -16.16 8.15 -5.50
C ILE A 17 -15.52 8.67 -6.78
N ARG A 18 -14.19 8.72 -6.81
CA ARG A 18 -13.39 9.13 -7.97
C ARG A 18 -13.09 7.96 -8.90
N GLU A 19 -12.78 6.80 -8.32
CA GLU A 19 -12.31 5.63 -9.06
C GLU A 19 -12.71 4.35 -8.33
N VAL A 20 -12.97 3.28 -9.11
CA VAL A 20 -13.30 1.95 -8.58
C VAL A 20 -12.55 0.90 -9.38
N ILE A 21 -11.74 0.09 -8.69
CA ILE A 21 -11.08 -1.09 -9.24
C ILE A 21 -11.78 -2.32 -8.69
N ARG A 22 -12.15 -3.25 -9.58
CA ARG A 22 -12.72 -4.55 -9.22
C ARG A 22 -11.59 -5.57 -9.23
N LEU A 23 -11.36 -6.20 -8.09
CA LEU A 23 -10.36 -7.24 -7.95
C LEU A 23 -10.96 -8.61 -8.29
N SER A 24 -10.11 -9.52 -8.74
CA SER A 24 -10.46 -10.89 -9.10
C SER A 24 -11.13 -11.66 -7.95
N ASN A 25 -10.73 -11.39 -6.70
CA ASN A 25 -11.30 -11.97 -5.49
C ASN A 25 -12.67 -11.37 -5.08
N GLY A 26 -13.26 -10.51 -5.92
CA GLY A 26 -14.56 -9.89 -5.71
C GLY A 26 -14.55 -8.67 -4.78
N TRP A 27 -13.41 -8.28 -4.23
CA TRP A 27 -13.27 -7.04 -3.49
C TRP A 27 -13.25 -5.84 -4.44
N LEU A 28 -13.56 -4.66 -3.90
CA LEU A 28 -13.46 -3.39 -4.62
C LEU A 28 -12.46 -2.48 -3.92
N LEU A 29 -11.51 -1.95 -4.69
CA LEU A 29 -10.71 -0.81 -4.27
C LEU A 29 -11.41 0.46 -4.75
N VAL A 30 -11.62 1.41 -3.84
CA VAL A 30 -12.35 2.65 -4.10
C VAL A 30 -11.51 3.84 -3.69
N LYS A 31 -11.31 4.77 -4.62
CA LYS A 31 -10.70 6.09 -4.38
C LYS A 31 -11.84 7.08 -4.10
N THR A 32 -11.84 7.69 -2.93
CA THR A 32 -12.83 8.73 -2.57
C THR A 32 -12.16 10.07 -2.29
N ASP A 33 -12.88 11.19 -2.40
CA ASP A 33 -12.40 12.48 -1.92
C ASP A 33 -11.91 12.42 -0.46
N ASP A 34 -10.88 13.19 -0.14
CA ASP A 34 -10.47 13.48 1.23
C ASP A 34 -10.26 14.99 1.42
N SER A 35 -9.96 15.44 2.64
CA SER A 35 -10.06 16.86 3.02
C SER A 35 -8.75 17.64 3.07
N LYS A 36 -7.57 17.04 2.81
CA LYS A 36 -6.30 17.78 2.96
C LYS A 36 -5.99 18.71 1.79
N SER A 37 -6.40 18.37 0.57
CA SER A 37 -6.23 19.18 -0.63
C SER A 37 -7.24 18.75 -1.72
N PRO A 38 -7.44 19.53 -2.80
CA PRO A 38 -8.30 19.11 -3.91
C PRO A 38 -7.83 17.80 -4.56
N ALA A 39 -6.51 17.59 -4.61
CA ALA A 39 -5.89 16.37 -5.14
C ALA A 39 -5.92 15.20 -4.14
N ASP A 40 -6.04 15.47 -2.83
CA ASP A 40 -6.07 14.44 -1.80
C ASP A 40 -7.28 13.51 -1.97
N PHE A 41 -7.04 12.25 -1.63
CA PHE A 41 -8.04 11.19 -1.72
C PHE A 41 -7.78 10.16 -0.64
N LYS A 42 -8.76 9.29 -0.43
CA LYS A 42 -8.68 8.18 0.51
C LYS A 42 -8.93 6.87 -0.19
N VAL A 43 -8.06 5.91 0.09
CA VAL A 43 -8.21 4.53 -0.37
C VAL A 43 -9.13 3.77 0.57
N ARG A 44 -10.10 3.04 0.00
CA ARG A 44 -11.03 2.16 0.71
C ARG A 44 -11.08 0.79 0.05
N THR A 45 -10.92 -0.27 0.83
CA THR A 45 -11.15 -1.64 0.38
C THR A 45 -12.52 -2.07 0.84
N VAL A 46 -13.43 -2.33 -0.11
CA VAL A 46 -14.79 -2.82 0.15
C VAL A 46 -14.81 -4.33 -0.09
N TRP A 47 -14.92 -5.10 0.99
CA TRP A 47 -14.94 -6.56 0.92
C TRP A 47 -16.36 -7.15 0.90
N ARG A 48 -17.38 -6.31 1.10
CA ARG A 48 -18.78 -6.74 1.09
C ARG A 48 -19.73 -5.59 0.76
N LEU A 49 -20.67 -5.84 -0.16
CA LEU A 49 -21.73 -4.87 -0.51
C LEU A 49 -23.04 -5.10 0.27
N LYS A 50 -23.42 -6.37 0.50
CA LYS A 50 -24.70 -6.74 1.16
C LYS A 50 -24.50 -7.56 2.44
N PRO A 51 -25.40 -7.51 3.44
CA PRO A 51 -26.61 -6.67 3.51
C PRO A 51 -26.30 -5.18 3.78
N ARG A 52 -25.06 -4.88 4.16
CA ARG A 52 -24.54 -3.52 4.33
C ARG A 52 -23.12 -3.46 3.79
N ILE A 53 -22.77 -2.32 3.20
CA ILE A 53 -21.42 -2.05 2.70
C ILE A 53 -20.43 -2.12 3.88
N ARG A 54 -19.43 -3.00 3.74
CA ARG A 54 -18.30 -3.10 4.66
C ARG A 54 -17.03 -2.76 3.92
N PHE A 55 -16.28 -1.84 4.50
CA PHE A 55 -15.02 -1.38 3.94
C PHE A 55 -14.07 -0.96 5.06
N PHE A 56 -12.77 -0.96 4.76
CA PHE A 56 -11.72 -0.46 5.63
C PHE A 56 -10.79 0.45 4.83
N THR A 57 -9.94 1.20 5.53
CA THR A 57 -8.85 1.93 4.87
C THR A 57 -7.59 1.10 5.02
N PRO A 58 -7.07 0.53 3.93
CA PRO A 58 -5.76 -0.10 3.97
C PRO A 58 -4.70 0.94 4.30
N LYS A 59 -3.61 0.48 4.91
CA LYS A 59 -2.45 1.27 5.33
C LYS A 59 -1.20 0.49 4.99
N HIS A 60 -0.08 1.16 4.75
CA HIS A 60 1.22 0.53 4.49
C HIS A 60 1.55 -0.57 5.51
N ALA A 61 1.24 -0.33 6.80
CA ALA A 61 1.49 -1.30 7.87
C ALA A 61 0.81 -2.66 7.64
N HIS A 62 -0.40 -2.70 7.07
CA HIS A 62 -1.07 -3.96 6.77
C HIS A 62 -0.27 -4.78 5.74
N PHE A 63 0.27 -4.10 4.72
CA PHE A 63 1.06 -4.74 3.67
C PHE A 63 2.48 -5.09 4.11
N ALA A 64 3.09 -4.28 4.97
CA ALA A 64 4.39 -4.56 5.54
C ALA A 64 4.36 -5.80 6.46
N ILE A 65 3.32 -5.94 7.30
CA ILE A 65 3.10 -7.15 8.12
C ILE A 65 2.86 -8.37 7.23
N ASP A 66 1.97 -8.24 6.23
CA ASP A 66 1.68 -9.31 5.27
C ASP A 66 2.95 -9.75 4.52
N PHE A 67 3.76 -8.80 4.06
CA PHE A 67 5.04 -9.06 3.40
C PHE A 67 6.04 -9.80 4.29
N TYR A 68 6.12 -9.46 5.58
CA TYR A 68 6.94 -10.22 6.53
C TYR A 68 6.46 -11.66 6.68
N GLY A 69 5.15 -11.89 6.79
CA GLY A 69 4.58 -13.24 6.79
C GLY A 69 4.93 -14.03 5.53
N LYS A 70 4.92 -13.38 4.36
CA LYS A 70 5.37 -13.97 3.09
C LYS A 70 6.85 -14.33 3.11
N LEU A 71 7.72 -13.47 3.64
CA LEU A 71 9.16 -13.74 3.80
C LEU A 71 9.41 -14.96 4.71
N CYS A 72 8.68 -15.09 5.81
CA CYS A 72 8.76 -16.24 6.70
C CYS A 72 8.31 -17.53 6.02
N ALA A 73 7.29 -17.46 5.15
CA ALA A 73 6.75 -18.63 4.45
C ALA A 73 7.65 -19.08 3.28
N ASN A 74 8.08 -18.15 2.43
CA ASN A 74 8.99 -18.43 1.32
C ASN A 74 9.71 -17.14 0.89
N ARG A 75 10.99 -17.02 1.26
CA ARG A 75 11.80 -15.82 0.99
C ARG A 75 11.96 -15.52 -0.50
N GLU A 76 12.15 -16.54 -1.34
CA GLU A 76 12.37 -16.37 -2.77
C GLU A 76 11.13 -15.79 -3.46
N LYS A 77 9.95 -16.38 -3.20
CA LYS A 77 8.69 -15.86 -3.74
C LYS A 77 8.34 -14.50 -3.17
N ALA A 78 8.61 -14.27 -1.88
CA ALA A 78 8.40 -12.96 -1.27
C ALA A 78 9.27 -11.89 -1.93
N LEU A 79 10.50 -12.20 -2.34
CA LEU A 79 11.33 -11.26 -3.10
C LEU A 79 10.67 -10.86 -4.43
N LYS A 80 9.92 -11.74 -5.08
CA LYS A 80 9.13 -11.42 -6.27
C LYS A 80 8.01 -10.41 -5.97
N VAL A 81 7.33 -10.58 -4.84
CA VAL A 81 6.36 -9.58 -4.35
C VAL A 81 7.02 -8.23 -4.10
N PHE A 82 8.21 -8.21 -3.47
CA PHE A 82 8.97 -6.99 -3.26
C PHE A 82 9.32 -6.30 -4.59
N ASN A 83 9.89 -7.04 -5.54
CA ASN A 83 10.24 -6.49 -6.85
C ASN A 83 9.02 -5.92 -7.58
N ALA A 84 7.88 -6.62 -7.54
CA ALA A 84 6.62 -6.14 -8.08
C ALA A 84 6.16 -4.81 -7.45
N ILE A 85 6.27 -4.68 -6.12
CA ILE A 85 5.98 -3.43 -5.40
C ILE A 85 6.90 -2.30 -5.87
N ILE A 86 8.21 -2.57 -6.00
CA ILE A 86 9.20 -1.58 -6.45
C ILE A 86 8.93 -1.13 -7.88
N GLU A 87 8.58 -2.04 -8.79
CA GLU A 87 8.25 -1.68 -10.18
C GLU A 87 7.01 -0.78 -10.25
N VAL A 88 5.94 -1.11 -9.54
CA VAL A 88 4.75 -0.25 -9.45
C VAL A 88 5.10 1.09 -8.80
N TRP A 89 5.99 1.11 -7.81
CA TRP A 89 6.44 2.36 -7.19
C TRP A 89 7.20 3.26 -8.17
N HIS A 90 7.95 2.67 -9.11
CA HIS A 90 8.65 3.35 -10.22
C HIS A 90 7.74 3.75 -11.39
N GLY A 91 6.44 3.43 -11.32
CA GLY A 91 5.45 3.87 -12.30
C GLY A 91 5.04 2.82 -13.32
N GLU A 92 5.51 1.57 -13.20
CA GLU A 92 5.04 0.49 -14.06
C GLU A 92 3.52 0.25 -13.85
N PRO A 93 2.75 0.03 -14.94
CA PRO A 93 1.33 -0.35 -14.84
C PRO A 93 1.15 -1.66 -14.06
N VAL A 94 0.16 -1.70 -13.17
CA VAL A 94 -0.07 -2.85 -12.28
C VAL A 94 -0.36 -4.11 -13.08
N GLU A 95 -1.11 -3.97 -14.17
CA GLU A 95 -1.49 -5.05 -15.07
C GLU A 95 -0.25 -5.74 -15.66
N LYS A 96 0.73 -4.97 -16.15
CA LYS A 96 2.00 -5.47 -16.68
C LYS A 96 2.87 -6.13 -15.61
N VAL A 97 2.82 -5.62 -14.39
CA VAL A 97 3.56 -6.21 -13.26
C VAL A 97 2.92 -7.52 -12.83
N LEU A 98 1.58 -7.61 -12.84
CA LEU A 98 0.86 -8.85 -12.54
C LEU A 98 1.18 -9.96 -13.55
N GLU A 99 1.14 -9.64 -14.84
CA GLU A 99 1.51 -10.59 -15.91
C GLU A 99 2.89 -11.23 -15.68
N ARG A 100 3.85 -10.46 -15.15
CA ARG A 100 5.20 -10.93 -14.85
C ARG A 100 5.27 -11.75 -13.57
N TYR A 101 4.70 -11.25 -12.47
CA TYR A 101 5.00 -11.77 -11.13
C TYR A 101 3.91 -12.63 -10.50
N GLU A 102 2.68 -12.64 -11.02
CA GLU A 102 1.55 -13.32 -10.38
C GLU A 102 1.81 -14.82 -10.18
N ASN A 103 2.32 -15.49 -11.22
CA ASN A 103 2.65 -16.91 -11.14
C ASN A 103 3.85 -17.18 -10.21
N GLU A 104 4.84 -16.29 -10.19
CA GLU A 104 6.04 -16.45 -9.35
C GLU A 104 5.72 -16.26 -7.86
N ALA A 105 4.80 -15.35 -7.53
CA ALA A 105 4.35 -15.07 -6.17
C ALA A 105 3.23 -16.04 -5.68
N LYS A 106 2.74 -16.92 -6.56
CA LYS A 106 1.59 -17.78 -6.28
C LYS A 106 1.82 -18.73 -5.10
N GLY A 107 0.79 -18.91 -4.28
CA GLY A 107 0.79 -19.82 -3.13
C GLY A 107 1.39 -19.23 -1.85
N LEU A 108 1.79 -17.95 -1.87
CA LEU A 108 2.14 -17.22 -0.66
C LEU A 108 0.89 -16.95 0.21
N PRO A 109 1.02 -16.96 1.55
CA PRO A 109 -0.11 -16.69 2.44
C PRO A 109 -0.49 -15.21 2.45
N GLY A 110 -1.70 -14.91 2.92
CA GLY A 110 -2.15 -13.54 3.14
C GLY A 110 -2.82 -12.92 1.92
N TYR A 111 -2.54 -11.65 1.63
CA TYR A 111 -3.15 -10.94 0.50
C TYR A 111 -2.61 -11.41 -0.85
N ASP A 112 -3.48 -11.46 -1.85
CA ASP A 112 -3.10 -11.70 -3.25
C ASP A 112 -2.28 -10.54 -3.82
N LEU A 113 -1.38 -10.85 -4.76
CA LEU A 113 -0.50 -9.85 -5.38
C LEU A 113 -1.30 -8.72 -6.04
N GLU A 114 -2.40 -9.04 -6.74
CA GLU A 114 -3.31 -8.08 -7.35
C GLU A 114 -3.76 -7.01 -6.35
N TYR A 115 -4.24 -7.45 -5.18
CA TYR A 115 -4.69 -6.53 -4.15
C TYR A 115 -3.56 -5.68 -3.59
N ILE A 116 -2.40 -6.29 -3.31
CA ILE A 116 -1.21 -5.59 -2.80
C ILE A 116 -0.82 -4.46 -3.75
N LEU A 117 -0.68 -4.75 -5.05
CA LEU A 117 -0.18 -3.79 -6.03
C LEU A 117 -1.14 -2.63 -6.26
N TYR A 118 -2.44 -2.89 -6.48
CA TYR A 118 -3.40 -1.81 -6.68
C TYR A 118 -3.58 -0.94 -5.42
N ALA A 119 -3.64 -1.57 -4.25
CA ALA A 119 -3.81 -0.82 -3.00
C ALA A 119 -2.57 0.02 -2.70
N LEU A 120 -1.36 -0.56 -2.80
CA LEU A 120 -0.13 0.19 -2.58
C LEU A 120 0.07 1.28 -3.62
N LYS A 121 -0.24 1.06 -4.90
CA LYS A 121 -0.16 2.11 -5.94
C LYS A 121 -0.86 3.39 -5.48
N TRP A 122 -2.13 3.29 -5.09
CA TRP A 122 -2.91 4.45 -4.66
C TRP A 122 -2.49 4.98 -3.29
N ILE A 123 -2.10 4.12 -2.36
CA ILE A 123 -1.62 4.57 -1.06
C ILE A 123 -0.32 5.39 -1.23
N LEU A 124 0.63 4.91 -2.03
CA LEU A 124 1.89 5.61 -2.29
C LEU A 124 1.63 6.93 -3.04
N GLU A 125 0.76 6.93 -4.04
CA GLU A 125 0.28 8.16 -4.71
C GLU A 125 -0.32 9.17 -3.70
N GLN A 126 -1.12 8.69 -2.74
CA GLN A 126 -1.69 9.54 -1.68
C GLN A 126 -0.60 10.16 -0.80
N GLU A 127 0.44 9.39 -0.42
CA GLU A 127 1.55 9.91 0.38
C GLU A 127 2.35 10.99 -0.36
N ASP A 128 2.59 10.82 -1.66
CA ASP A 128 3.29 11.81 -2.47
C ASP A 128 2.49 13.10 -2.66
N ILE A 129 1.18 13.00 -2.92
CA ILE A 129 0.28 14.16 -3.01
C ILE A 129 0.28 14.98 -1.72
N ASN A 130 0.36 14.29 -0.58
CA ASN A 130 0.30 14.91 0.74
C ASN A 130 1.68 15.33 1.29
N PHE A 131 2.76 15.04 0.56
CA PHE A 131 4.10 15.28 1.04
C PHE A 131 4.47 16.76 1.00
N ARG A 132 4.81 17.32 2.17
CA ARG A 132 5.23 18.73 2.32
C ARG A 132 6.74 18.89 2.54
N GLY A 133 7.49 17.80 2.44
CA GLY A 133 8.90 17.75 2.81
C GLY A 133 9.13 16.96 4.10
N ARG A 134 10.41 16.66 4.36
CA ARG A 134 10.90 16.00 5.58
C ARG A 134 12.28 16.59 5.96
N PRO A 135 12.72 16.48 7.23
CA PRO A 135 14.07 16.89 7.60
C PRO A 135 15.15 16.11 6.84
N GLU A 136 16.26 16.76 6.47
CA GLU A 136 17.38 16.15 5.72
C GLU A 136 17.94 14.92 6.41
N ARG A 137 18.04 14.95 7.75
CA ARG A 137 18.48 13.79 8.53
C ARG A 137 17.60 12.57 8.26
N LYS A 138 16.28 12.75 8.19
CA LYS A 138 15.36 11.66 7.90
C LYS A 138 15.45 11.22 6.43
N GLN A 139 15.71 12.13 5.51
CA GLN A 139 15.95 11.78 4.11
C GLN A 139 17.19 10.85 3.98
N ARG A 140 18.31 11.23 4.59
CA ARG A 140 19.54 10.40 4.56
C ARG A 140 19.33 9.01 5.14
N GLU A 141 18.59 8.90 6.24
CA GLU A 141 18.24 7.60 6.85
C GLU A 141 17.46 6.71 5.86
N LEU A 142 16.51 7.29 5.12
CA LEU A 142 15.73 6.54 4.13
C LEU A 142 16.60 6.13 2.93
N ASP A 143 17.42 7.05 2.43
CA ASP A 143 18.35 6.77 1.34
C ASP A 143 19.29 5.59 1.71
N GLU A 144 19.81 5.57 2.94
CA GLU A 144 20.65 4.47 3.45
C GLU A 144 19.90 3.14 3.48
N ILE A 145 18.64 3.12 3.95
CA ILE A 145 17.82 1.90 4.00
C ILE A 145 17.58 1.34 2.60
N LEU A 146 17.20 2.20 1.65
CA LEU A 146 16.92 1.80 0.27
C LEU A 146 18.20 1.31 -0.44
N ASN A 147 19.32 1.99 -0.22
CA ASN A 147 20.61 1.63 -0.82
C ASN A 147 21.09 0.23 -0.40
N ARG A 148 20.79 -0.23 0.82
CA ARG A 148 21.15 -1.59 1.29
C ARG A 148 20.56 -2.71 0.44
N VAL A 149 19.41 -2.45 -0.20
CA VAL A 149 18.71 -3.41 -1.06
C VAL A 149 18.75 -3.00 -2.53
N GLY A 150 19.59 -2.02 -2.88
CA GLY A 150 19.79 -1.57 -4.27
C GLY A 150 18.61 -0.81 -4.87
N VAL A 151 17.69 -0.30 -4.03
CA VAL A 151 16.53 0.47 -4.48
C VAL A 151 16.88 1.96 -4.55
N LYS A 152 16.36 2.66 -5.56
CA LYS A 152 16.48 4.10 -5.71
C LYS A 152 15.12 4.75 -5.69
N THR A 153 15.05 5.96 -5.14
CA THR A 153 13.80 6.72 -5.08
C THR A 153 13.50 7.36 -6.46
N PRO A 154 12.35 7.04 -7.09
CA PRO A 154 11.96 7.66 -8.35
C PRO A 154 11.66 9.15 -8.17
N ALA A 155 11.82 9.92 -9.25
CA ALA A 155 11.49 11.35 -9.25
C ALA A 155 10.01 11.57 -8.87
N GLY A 156 9.76 12.53 -7.98
CA GLY A 156 8.39 12.84 -7.51
C GLY A 156 7.81 11.84 -6.50
N ARG A 157 8.59 10.87 -6.02
CA ARG A 157 8.12 9.79 -5.11
C ARG A 157 8.71 9.86 -3.69
N LYS A 158 9.14 11.06 -3.29
CA LYS A 158 9.76 11.31 -1.97
C LYS A 158 8.78 11.16 -0.81
N GLY A 159 7.47 11.32 -1.00
CA GLY A 159 6.49 11.14 0.07
C GLY A 159 6.33 9.68 0.44
N SER A 160 6.14 8.84 -0.58
CA SER A 160 5.94 7.40 -0.48
C SER A 160 7.20 6.60 -0.14
N GLU A 161 8.37 7.21 -0.25
CA GLU A 161 9.66 6.63 0.13
C GLU A 161 9.67 6.06 1.57
N LEU A 162 9.03 6.74 2.53
CA LEU A 162 8.93 6.23 3.91
C LEU A 162 8.19 4.90 3.98
N ALA A 163 7.15 4.72 3.15
CA ALA A 163 6.42 3.47 3.10
C ALA A 163 7.27 2.37 2.47
N ILE A 164 8.05 2.69 1.44
CA ILE A 164 8.95 1.74 0.77
C ILE A 164 10.12 1.33 1.65
N SER A 165 10.67 2.26 2.45
CA SER A 165 11.76 1.93 3.37
C SER A 165 11.37 0.87 4.39
N LEU A 166 10.09 0.79 4.79
CA LEU A 166 9.59 -0.29 5.65
C LEU A 166 9.77 -1.66 5.01
N PHE A 167 9.44 -1.80 3.72
CA PHE A 167 9.62 -3.06 2.99
C PHE A 167 11.11 -3.39 2.84
N CYS A 168 11.95 -2.39 2.61
CA CYS A 168 13.40 -2.55 2.51
C CYS A 168 14.04 -3.02 3.84
N ASP A 169 13.64 -2.40 4.97
CA ASP A 169 14.08 -2.80 6.31
C ASP A 169 13.64 -4.22 6.65
N ILE A 170 12.39 -4.56 6.33
CA ILE A 170 11.83 -5.90 6.57
C ILE A 170 12.56 -6.95 5.70
N LEU A 171 12.81 -6.65 4.43
CA LEU A 171 13.57 -7.53 3.54
C LEU A 171 15.00 -7.78 4.04
N SER A 172 15.60 -6.76 4.66
CA SER A 172 16.92 -6.81 5.30
C SER A 172 16.94 -7.54 6.65
N GLY A 173 15.79 -8.06 7.12
CA GLY A 173 15.68 -8.87 8.33
C GLY A 173 15.11 -8.15 9.55
N THR A 174 14.68 -6.90 9.44
CA THR A 174 14.07 -6.16 10.55
C THR A 174 12.64 -6.67 10.80
N HIS A 175 12.30 -6.93 12.06
CA HIS A 175 10.92 -7.31 12.42
C HIS A 175 9.96 -6.12 12.17
N PRO A 176 8.72 -6.32 11.68
CA PRO A 176 7.81 -5.22 11.34
C PRO A 176 7.54 -4.23 12.46
N VAL A 177 7.42 -4.71 13.71
CA VAL A 177 7.22 -3.85 14.88
C VAL A 177 8.40 -2.88 15.05
N GLU A 178 9.63 -3.36 14.87
CA GLU A 178 10.83 -2.52 14.95
C GLU A 178 10.89 -1.53 13.78
N ALA A 179 10.57 -1.98 12.56
CA ALA A 179 10.49 -1.11 11.39
C ALA A 179 9.46 0.01 11.58
N PHE A 180 8.29 -0.28 12.16
CA PHE A 180 7.28 0.75 12.44
C PHE A 180 7.71 1.75 13.51
N MET A 181 8.37 1.28 14.58
CA MET A 181 8.93 2.17 15.60
C MET A 181 9.98 3.12 14.99
N ARG A 182 10.89 2.60 14.15
CA ARG A 182 11.91 3.42 13.46
C ARG A 182 11.31 4.42 12.47
N ALA A 183 10.23 4.05 11.79
CA ALA A 183 9.51 4.93 10.88
C ALA A 183 8.65 6.00 11.58
N ASN A 184 8.60 6.00 12.93
CA ASN A 184 7.72 6.85 13.73
C ASN A 184 6.24 6.73 13.31
N LEU A 185 5.85 5.53 12.84
CA LEU A 185 4.48 5.21 12.52
C LEU A 185 3.82 4.69 13.79
N ASP A 186 3.09 5.57 14.49
CA ASP A 186 2.40 5.31 15.76
C ASP A 186 1.94 3.86 15.94
N VAL A 187 2.75 3.09 16.66
CA VAL A 187 2.29 1.95 17.47
C VAL A 187 2.31 2.42 18.92
N VAL A 188 1.74 3.59 19.21
CA VAL A 188 1.47 3.94 20.61
C VAL A 188 0.36 2.97 21.05
N PRO A 189 0.63 2.07 22.01
CA PRO A 189 -0.43 1.26 22.59
C PRO A 189 -1.48 2.24 23.08
N ARG A 190 -2.76 2.04 22.71
CA ARG A 190 -3.85 2.78 23.36
C ARG A 190 -3.65 2.62 24.87
N LYS A 191 -3.28 3.69 25.57
CA LYS A 191 -3.42 3.72 27.02
C LYS A 191 -4.90 3.44 27.28
N ARG A 192 -5.19 2.31 27.93
CA ARG A 192 -6.48 2.14 28.59
C ARG A 192 -6.47 3.12 29.77
N GLY A 193 -7.23 4.20 29.63
CA GLY A 193 -7.41 5.25 30.62
C GLY A 193 -8.53 6.15 30.15
#